data_AF-A0A960IVQ6-F1
#
_entry.id   AF-A0A960IVQ6-F1
#
_cell.length_a   1.000
_cell.length_b   1.000
_cell.length_c   1.000
_cell.angle_alpha   90.00
_cell.angle_beta   90.00
_cell.angle_gamma   90.00
#
_symmetry.space_group_name_H-M   'P 1'
#
loop_
_entity.id
_entity.type
_entity.pdbx_description
1 polymer ?
#
loop_
_entity_poly.entity_id
_entity_poly.type
_entity_poly.pdbx_seq_one_letter_code
_entity_poly.pdbx_strand_id
1 'polypeptide(L)'
;MNHYGQLALDHSRNHRPVAYSQIPDPDEFFAEAGEEIAAAITETRDQILGPPRADEDLESYRRRGYQALATAEELVLTDHFLFQPETTTDEDFDEDPDLADRYRLLDEINRVINQPL
;
A
#
# COMPACT_ATOMS: atom_id res chain seq x y z
N MET A 1 4.41 14.20 -16.48
CA MET A 1 3.96 13.44 -15.29
C MET A 1 2.47 13.18 -15.40
N ASN A 2 2.03 11.93 -15.18
CA ASN A 2 0.62 11.55 -15.23
C ASN A 2 -0.08 11.77 -13.87
N HIS A 3 -1.35 11.38 -13.76
CA HIS A 3 -2.15 11.55 -12.54
C HIS A 3 -1.54 10.83 -11.33
N TYR A 4 -1.05 9.60 -11.49
CA TYR A 4 -0.48 8.82 -10.39
C TYR A 4 0.86 9.39 -9.91
N GLY A 5 1.67 9.93 -10.82
CA GLY A 5 2.90 10.64 -10.48
C GLY A 5 2.63 11.89 -9.65
N GLN A 6 1.61 12.67 -10.04
CA GLN A 6 1.17 13.84 -9.25
C GLN A 6 0.66 13.43 -7.86
N LEU A 7 -0.15 12.37 -7.80
CA LEU A 7 -0.66 11.84 -6.53
C LEU A 7 0.49 11.41 -5.60
N ALA A 8 1.49 10.70 -6.13
CA ALA A 8 2.67 10.26 -5.39
C ALA A 8 3.54 11.45 -4.93
N LEU A 9 3.68 12.46 -5.77
CA LEU A 9 4.40 13.71 -5.45
C LEU A 9 3.73 14.44 -4.29
N ASP A 10 2.42 14.68 -4.39
CA ASP A 10 1.65 15.39 -3.36
C ASP A 10 1.63 14.60 -2.05
N HIS A 11 1.45 13.28 -2.12
CA HIS A 11 1.51 12.43 -0.94
C HIS A 11 2.88 12.48 -0.27
N SER A 12 3.97 12.34 -1.05
CA SER A 12 5.33 12.37 -0.53
C SER A 12 5.67 13.72 0.12
N ARG A 13 5.22 14.83 -0.46
CA ARG A 13 5.41 16.17 0.13
C ARG A 13 4.71 16.32 1.50
N ASN A 14 3.54 15.72 1.66
CA ASN A 14 2.72 15.87 2.86
C ASN A 14 3.06 14.85 3.96
N HIS A 15 3.45 13.63 3.58
CA HIS A 15 3.58 12.50 4.51
C HIS A 15 5.00 11.91 4.57
N ARG A 16 5.89 12.31 3.65
CA ARG A 16 7.27 11.83 3.57
C ARG A 16 8.29 12.95 3.28
N PRO A 17 8.27 14.06 4.05
CA PRO A 17 9.06 15.24 3.74
C PRO A 17 10.58 14.99 3.76
N VAL A 18 11.08 14.10 4.61
CA VAL A 18 12.52 13.80 4.69
C VAL A 18 12.97 13.05 3.45
N ALA A 19 12.27 11.96 3.07
CA ALA A 19 12.51 11.20 1.87
C ALA A 19 12.38 12.07 0.61
N TYR A 20 11.33 12.92 0.55
CA TYR A 20 11.14 13.86 -0.56
C TYR A 20 12.32 14.81 -0.73
N SER A 21 12.88 15.34 0.36
CA SER A 21 14.02 16.27 0.32
C SER A 21 15.32 15.67 -0.22
N GLN A 22 15.42 14.34 -0.22
CA GLN A 22 16.60 13.61 -0.70
C GLN A 22 16.53 13.29 -2.19
N ILE A 23 15.38 13.50 -2.84
CA ILE A 23 15.19 13.24 -4.26
C ILE A 23 15.87 14.38 -5.06
N PRO A 24 16.90 14.09 -5.88
CA PRO A 24 17.65 15.14 -6.58
C PRO A 24 16.83 15.86 -7.66
N ASP A 25 16.02 15.10 -8.40
CA ASP A 25 15.08 15.63 -9.41
C ASP A 25 13.68 15.03 -9.16
N PRO A 26 12.84 15.72 -8.36
CA PRO A 26 11.52 15.20 -8.03
C PRO A 26 10.60 15.14 -9.25
N ASP A 27 10.72 16.06 -10.20
CA ASP A 27 9.84 16.09 -11.37
C ASP A 27 10.09 14.88 -12.27
N GLU A 28 11.35 14.52 -12.53
CA GLU A 28 11.70 13.31 -13.29
C GLU A 28 11.34 12.03 -12.53
N PHE A 29 11.69 11.95 -11.24
CA PHE A 29 11.42 10.78 -10.40
C PHE A 29 9.92 10.44 -10.34
N PHE A 30 9.06 11.42 -10.05
CA PHE A 30 7.62 11.17 -9.96
C PHE A 30 6.96 11.04 -11.34
N ALA A 31 7.59 11.53 -12.41
CA ALA A 31 7.14 11.25 -13.77
C ALA A 31 7.36 9.78 -14.13
N GLU A 32 8.52 9.22 -13.84
CA GLU A 32 8.83 7.80 -14.05
C GLU A 32 7.95 6.91 -13.15
N ALA A 33 7.92 7.19 -11.84
CA ALA A 33 7.11 6.42 -10.89
C ALA A 33 5.62 6.43 -11.26
N GLY A 34 5.10 7.56 -11.76
CA GLY A 34 3.73 7.64 -12.25
C GLY A 34 3.45 6.67 -13.40
N GLU A 35 4.37 6.54 -14.37
CA GLU A 35 4.23 5.61 -15.50
C GLU A 35 4.32 4.15 -15.04
N GLU A 36 5.22 3.84 -14.11
CA GLU A 36 5.32 2.50 -13.51
C GLU A 36 4.04 2.11 -12.77
N ILE A 37 3.49 3.01 -11.95
CA ILE A 37 2.21 2.80 -11.25
C ILE A 37 1.07 2.58 -12.25
N ALA A 38 0.99 3.40 -13.32
CA ALA A 38 -0.03 3.25 -14.35
C ALA A 38 0.04 1.90 -15.08
N ALA A 39 1.26 1.43 -15.36
CA ALA A 39 1.51 0.13 -15.96
C ALA A 39 1.09 -1.01 -15.01
N ALA A 40 1.46 -0.92 -13.74
CA ALA A 40 1.08 -1.91 -12.72
C ALA A 40 -0.44 -2.00 -12.53
N ILE A 41 -1.14 -0.86 -12.52
CA ILE A 41 -2.62 -0.83 -12.45
C ILE A 41 -3.24 -1.48 -13.68
N THR A 42 -2.70 -1.19 -14.87
CA THR A 42 -3.20 -1.77 -16.12
C THR A 42 -3.04 -3.29 -16.12
N GLU A 43 -1.86 -3.78 -15.75
CA GLU A 43 -1.58 -5.21 -15.63
C GLU A 43 -2.50 -5.89 -14.60
N THR A 44 -2.60 -5.31 -13.40
CA THR A 44 -3.45 -5.83 -12.32
C THR A 44 -4.93 -5.83 -12.70
N ARG A 45 -5.41 -4.78 -13.37
CA ARG A 45 -6.78 -4.72 -13.90
C ARG A 45 -7.04 -5.86 -14.87
N ASP A 46 -6.13 -6.10 -15.81
CA ASP A 46 -6.29 -7.13 -16.83
C ASP A 46 -6.30 -8.54 -16.20
N GLN A 47 -5.48 -8.76 -15.15
CA GLN A 47 -5.53 -9.98 -14.34
C GLN A 47 -6.88 -10.16 -13.62
N ILE A 48 -7.42 -9.09 -13.01
CA ILE A 48 -8.71 -9.13 -12.29
C ILE A 48 -9.88 -9.32 -13.25
N LEU A 49 -9.87 -8.60 -14.38
CA LEU A 49 -10.95 -8.65 -15.38
C LEU A 49 -11.00 -10.01 -16.06
N GLY A 50 -9.83 -10.54 -16.45
CA GLY A 50 -9.72 -11.78 -17.20
C GLY A 50 -10.47 -11.73 -18.55
N PRO A 51 -10.60 -12.87 -19.24
CA PRO A 51 -11.30 -12.92 -20.52
C PRO A 51 -12.82 -12.67 -20.37
N PRO A 52 -13.51 -12.28 -21.45
CA PRO A 52 -14.98 -12.23 -21.50
C PRO A 52 -15.59 -13.59 -21.19
N ARG A 53 -16.70 -13.61 -20.45
CA ARG A 53 -17.42 -14.86 -20.12
C ARG A 53 -18.42 -15.20 -21.22
N ALA A 54 -18.71 -16.50 -21.41
CA ALA A 54 -19.56 -16.98 -22.52
C ALA A 54 -20.99 -16.40 -22.51
N ASP A 55 -21.56 -16.16 -21.32
CA ASP A 55 -22.91 -15.60 -21.14
C ASP A 55 -22.90 -14.09 -20.78
N GLU A 56 -21.78 -13.40 -20.98
CA GLU A 56 -21.62 -11.99 -20.60
C GLU A 56 -21.91 -11.04 -21.77
N ASP A 57 -22.93 -10.20 -21.61
CA ASP A 57 -23.19 -9.08 -22.53
C ASP A 57 -22.12 -7.97 -22.37
N LEU A 58 -21.95 -7.17 -23.42
CA LEU A 58 -21.01 -6.04 -23.47
C LEU A 58 -21.16 -5.06 -22.31
N GLU A 59 -22.38 -4.73 -21.88
CA GLU A 59 -22.58 -3.81 -20.75
C GLU A 59 -22.09 -4.42 -19.43
N SER A 60 -22.31 -5.73 -19.24
CA SER A 60 -21.82 -6.45 -18.07
C SER A 60 -20.29 -6.53 -18.05
N TYR A 61 -19.67 -6.80 -19.21
CA TYR A 61 -18.21 -6.76 -19.35
C TYR A 61 -17.64 -5.38 -19.01
N ARG A 62 -18.26 -4.30 -19.52
CA ARG A 62 -17.84 -2.92 -19.22
C ARG A 62 -17.93 -2.60 -17.73
N ARG A 63 -19.03 -2.95 -17.06
CA ARG A 63 -19.18 -2.76 -15.61
C ARG A 63 -18.08 -3.49 -14.84
N ARG A 64 -17.81 -4.73 -15.22
CA ARG A 64 -16.75 -5.54 -14.61
C ARG A 64 -15.37 -4.93 -14.84
N GLY A 65 -15.14 -4.33 -16.02
CA GLY A 65 -13.94 -3.58 -16.34
C GLY A 65 -13.74 -2.35 -15.45
N TYR A 66 -14.79 -1.56 -15.19
CA TYR A 66 -14.71 -0.43 -14.25
C TYR A 66 -14.44 -0.88 -12.82
N GLN A 67 -15.09 -1.95 -12.37
CA GLN A 67 -14.83 -2.53 -11.06
C GLN A 67 -13.39 -3.05 -10.94
N ALA A 68 -12.90 -3.77 -11.96
CA ALA A 68 -11.53 -4.27 -12.00
C ALA A 68 -10.51 -3.13 -11.96
N LEU A 69 -10.78 -2.01 -12.65
CA LEU A 69 -9.90 -0.84 -12.62
C LEU A 69 -9.85 -0.24 -11.21
N ALA A 70 -11.01 0.02 -10.60
CA ALA A 70 -11.07 0.59 -9.25
C ALA A 70 -10.35 -0.31 -8.22
N THR A 71 -10.53 -1.63 -8.30
CA THR A 71 -9.84 -2.58 -7.42
C THR A 71 -8.33 -2.62 -7.71
N ALA A 72 -7.91 -2.56 -8.97
CA ALA A 72 -6.48 -2.52 -9.31
C ALA A 72 -5.81 -1.25 -8.80
N GLU A 73 -6.47 -0.09 -8.91
CA GLU A 73 -5.99 1.17 -8.34
C GLU A 73 -5.83 1.07 -6.82
N GLU A 74 -6.83 0.55 -6.11
CA GLU A 74 -6.76 0.34 -4.67
C GLU A 74 -5.55 -0.53 -4.30
N LEU A 75 -5.43 -1.72 -4.88
CA LEU A 75 -4.38 -2.68 -4.55
C LEU A 75 -2.97 -2.11 -4.82
N VAL A 76 -2.76 -1.54 -6.00
CA VAL A 76 -1.45 -1.01 -6.38
C VAL A 76 -1.08 0.17 -5.50
N LEU A 77 -2.00 1.13 -5.27
CA LEU A 77 -1.68 2.32 -4.50
C LEU A 77 -1.48 2.02 -3.01
N THR A 78 -2.27 1.11 -2.41
CA THR A 78 -2.16 0.74 -1.01
C THR A 78 -0.81 0.09 -0.69
N ASP A 79 -0.32 -0.80 -1.56
CA ASP A 79 0.93 -1.53 -1.32
C ASP A 79 2.19 -0.75 -1.75
N HIS A 80 2.04 0.32 -2.53
CA HIS A 80 3.17 1.03 -3.11
C HIS A 80 3.88 1.93 -2.09
N PHE A 81 5.20 1.78 -2.00
CA PHE A 81 6.05 2.44 -0.99
C PHE A 81 5.99 3.98 -0.99
N LEU A 82 5.63 4.61 -2.12
CA LEU A 82 5.45 6.06 -2.20
C LEU A 82 4.23 6.58 -1.41
N PHE A 83 3.26 5.71 -1.09
CA PHE A 83 2.05 6.04 -0.34
C PHE A 83 2.09 5.55 1.11
N GLN A 84 3.23 5.02 1.56
CA GLN A 84 3.46 4.67 2.95
C GLN A 84 4.09 5.87 3.67
N PRO A 85 3.58 6.27 4.85
CA PRO A 85 4.20 7.35 5.61
C PRO A 85 5.64 7.01 5.99
N GLU A 86 6.44 8.03 6.32
CA GLU A 86 7.73 7.77 6.94
C GLU A 86 7.55 6.96 8.22
N THR A 87 8.20 5.79 8.29
CA THR A 87 8.31 5.03 9.53
C THR A 87 9.25 5.81 10.45
N THR A 88 8.68 6.70 11.26
CA THR A 88 9.38 7.23 12.42
C THR A 88 9.71 6.04 13.30
N THR A 89 10.99 5.66 13.37
CA THR A 89 11.48 4.62 14.29
C THR A 89 11.47 5.12 15.75
N ASP A 90 10.56 6.04 16.08
CA ASP A 90 10.31 6.60 17.41
C ASP A 90 8.98 6.09 17.97
N GLU A 91 8.57 4.88 17.61
CA GLU A 91 7.82 4.08 18.58
C GLU A 91 8.86 3.37 19.45
N ASP A 92 9.45 4.13 20.38
CA ASP A 92 10.17 3.61 21.53
C ASP A 92 9.17 2.82 22.39
N PHE A 93 8.81 1.62 21.93
CA PHE A 93 8.07 0.64 22.73
C PHE A 93 8.85 0.24 24.00
N ASP A 94 10.12 0.63 24.10
CA ASP A 94 11.00 0.46 25.26
C ASP A 94 10.76 1.48 26.40
N GLU A 95 10.05 2.60 26.17
CA GLU A 95 9.85 3.63 27.21
C GLU A 95 8.56 3.49 28.04
N ASP A 96 7.65 2.58 27.69
CA ASP A 96 6.44 2.32 28.48
C ASP A 96 6.62 1.09 29.40
N PRO A 97 7.01 1.27 30.67
CA PRO A 97 7.23 0.16 31.59
C PRO A 97 5.95 -0.64 31.85
N ASP A 98 4.76 -0.02 31.74
CA ASP A 98 3.47 -0.69 31.94
C ASP A 98 3.18 -1.65 30.79
N LEU A 99 3.55 -1.27 29.57
CA LEU A 99 3.44 -2.12 28.39
C LEU A 99 4.41 -3.31 28.45
N ALA A 100 5.65 -3.09 28.88
CA ALA A 100 6.65 -4.15 29.07
C ALA A 100 6.20 -5.17 30.14
N ASP A 101 5.64 -4.71 31.25
CA ASP A 101 5.07 -5.58 32.29
C ASP A 101 3.85 -6.36 31.77
N ARG A 102 3.00 -5.73 30.96
CA ARG A 102 1.84 -6.41 30.34
C ARG A 102 2.26 -7.53 29.40
N TYR A 103 3.30 -7.33 28.59
CA TYR A 103 3.81 -8.38 27.70
C TYR A 103 4.46 -9.53 28.46
N ARG A 104 5.18 -9.24 29.56
CA ARG A 104 5.75 -10.28 30.43
C ARG A 104 4.66 -11.15 31.05
N LEU A 105 3.57 -10.54 31.52
CA LEU A 105 2.42 -11.25 32.08
C LEU A 105 1.73 -12.15 31.03
N LEU A 106 1.57 -11.64 29.81
CA LEU A 106 0.96 -12.40 28.71
C LEU A 106 1.83 -13.60 28.29
N ASP A 107 3.14 -13.43 28.25
CA ASP A 107 4.09 -14.53 27.95
C ASP A 107 4.04 -15.61 29.04
N GLU A 108 3.98 -15.21 30.31
CA GLU A 108 3.83 -16.13 31.45
C GLU A 108 2.53 -16.95 31.36
N ILE A 109 1.40 -16.29 31.10
CA ILE A 109 0.10 -16.97 30.93
C ILE A 109 0.14 -17.94 29.74
N ASN A 110 0.71 -17.52 28.61
CA ASN A 110 0.79 -18.32 27.40
C ASN A 110 1.67 -19.57 27.62
N ARG A 111 2.76 -19.42 28.39
CA ARG A 111 3.65 -20.53 28.77
C ARG A 111 3.00 -21.52 29.74
N VAL A 112 2.19 -21.03 30.68
CA VAL A 112 1.42 -21.88 31.60
C VAL A 112 0.34 -22.67 30.86
N ILE A 113 -0.35 -22.03 29.91
CA ILE A 113 -1.41 -22.68 29.12
C ILE A 113 -0.86 -23.75 28.18
N ASN A 114 0.35 -23.56 27.64
CA ASN A 114 0.96 -24.47 26.66
C ASN A 114 1.95 -25.47 27.24
N GLN A 115 2.01 -25.64 28.56
CA GLN A 115 2.76 -26.77 29.15
C GLN A 115 1.95 -28.07 29.03
N PRO A 116 2.52 -29.15 28.46
CA PRO A 116 1.86 -30.45 28.48
C PRO A 116 1.84 -31.00 29.92
N LEU A 117 0.70 -31.57 30.31
CA LEU A 117 0.46 -32.25 31.59
C LEU A 117 1.45 -33.40 31.84
#